data_AF-A0A9X6NIW8-F1
#
_entry.id   AF-A0A9X6NIW8-F1
#
_cell.length_a   1.000
_cell.length_b   1.000
_cell.length_c   1.000
_cell.angle_alpha   90.00
_cell.angle_beta   90.00
_cell.angle_gamma   90.00
#
_symmetry.space_group_name_H-M   'P 1'
#
loop_
_entity.id
_entity.type
_entity.pdbx_description
1 polymer ?
#
loop_
_entity_poly.entity_id
_entity_poly.type
_entity_poly.pdbx_seq_one_letter_code
_entity_poly.pdbx_strand_id
1 'polypeptide(L)'
;MPAQISSETRGAILMGFHNGDSSRKISSKLSAIGLTASYVTVCRVIKEFKLEQQGVIKPVKRLGNQNLPSARSAAVIAKVEKLVFRPDPFSIRQIQQLLGLSYSTVWRIVNRDLAGKKRSKRRTHHLSHQQVAQRVLTVPRLLKHLTGGKWRYIVSIDEAWCYMSHVNGRRKIYYKFRGKQSP
;
A
#
# COMPACT_ATOMS: atom_id res chain seq x y z
N MET A 1 -20.68 15.16 14.45
CA MET A 1 -20.41 15.21 15.90
C MET A 1 -21.53 16.00 16.52
N PRO A 2 -22.28 15.51 17.54
CA PRO A 2 -23.18 16.41 18.26
C PRO A 2 -22.32 17.53 18.85
N ALA A 3 -22.78 18.77 18.74
CA ALA A 3 -22.06 19.93 19.29
C ALA A 3 -21.71 19.67 20.77
N GLN A 4 -20.47 19.96 21.15
CA GLN A 4 -20.06 19.91 22.54
C GLN A 4 -20.87 20.98 23.30
N ILE A 5 -21.47 20.56 24.41
CA ILE A 5 -22.21 21.45 25.32
C ILE A 5 -21.18 22.41 25.94
N SER A 6 -21.54 23.68 26.17
CA SER A 6 -20.62 24.63 26.81
C SER A 6 -20.25 24.14 28.22
N SER A 7 -19.03 24.42 28.65
CA SER A 7 -18.56 24.08 30.00
C SER A 7 -19.49 24.63 31.09
N GLU A 8 -20.01 25.84 30.86
CA GLU A 8 -20.98 26.52 31.73
C GLU A 8 -22.29 25.74 31.87
N THR A 9 -22.88 25.28 30.76
CA THR A 9 -24.11 24.47 30.81
C THR A 9 -23.85 23.14 31.50
N ARG A 10 -22.70 22.50 31.25
CA ARG A 10 -22.33 21.25 31.92
C ARG A 10 -22.19 21.46 33.44
N GLY A 11 -21.54 22.53 33.87
CA GLY A 11 -21.39 22.88 35.29
C GLY A 11 -22.73 23.09 36.00
N ALA A 12 -23.63 23.87 35.39
CA ALA A 12 -24.96 24.14 35.96
C ALA A 12 -25.82 22.87 36.09
N ILE A 13 -25.72 21.93 35.14
CA ILE A 13 -26.38 20.62 35.23
C ILE A 13 -25.87 19.81 36.43
N LEU A 14 -24.55 19.78 36.64
CA LEU A 14 -23.94 19.02 37.72
C LEU A 14 -24.26 19.63 39.10
N MET A 15 -24.29 20.96 39.21
CA MET A 15 -24.76 21.68 40.40
C MET A 15 -26.19 21.26 40.78
N GLY A 16 -27.12 21.28 39.82
CA GLY A 16 -28.50 20.85 40.06
C GLY A 16 -28.62 19.37 40.46
N PHE A 17 -27.78 18.51 39.90
CA PHE A 17 -27.71 17.10 40.27
C PHE A 17 -27.21 16.88 41.71
N HIS A 18 -26.17 17.60 42.13
CA HIS A 18 -25.67 17.56 43.51
C HIS A 18 -26.68 18.11 44.53
N ASN A 19 -27.49 19.10 44.13
CA ASN A 19 -28.57 19.63 44.96
C ASN A 19 -29.80 18.70 45.05
N GLY A 20 -29.76 17.52 44.42
CA GLY A 20 -30.84 16.54 44.46
C GLY A 20 -32.07 16.89 43.61
N ASP A 21 -31.96 17.86 42.69
CA ASP A 21 -33.07 18.20 41.80
C ASP A 21 -33.30 17.10 40.75
N SER A 22 -34.57 16.89 40.37
CA SER A 22 -34.91 15.98 39.28
C SER A 22 -34.45 16.55 37.93
N SER A 23 -34.11 15.68 36.97
CA SER A 23 -33.63 16.11 35.64
C SER A 23 -34.60 17.05 34.90
N ARG A 24 -35.91 16.93 35.13
CA ARG A 24 -36.92 17.88 34.61
C ARG A 24 -36.76 19.26 35.23
N LYS A 25 -36.62 19.32 36.56
CA LYS A 25 -36.45 20.56 37.32
C LYS A 25 -35.13 21.27 36.96
N ILE A 26 -34.07 20.50 36.72
CA ILE A 26 -32.79 21.03 36.21
C ILE A 26 -32.97 21.67 34.83
N SER A 27 -33.67 21.00 33.91
CA SER A 27 -33.96 21.56 32.57
C SER A 27 -34.76 22.87 32.65
N SER A 28 -35.77 22.94 33.53
CA SER A 28 -36.56 24.15 33.76
C SER A 28 -35.72 25.30 34.33
N LYS A 29 -34.83 25.01 35.31
CA LYS A 29 -33.92 26.01 35.90
C LYS A 29 -32.93 26.56 34.88
N LEU A 30 -32.37 25.69 34.02
CA LEU A 30 -31.47 26.11 32.95
C LEU A 30 -32.16 27.05 31.98
N SER A 31 -33.40 26.74 31.60
CA SER A 31 -34.22 27.62 30.74
C SER A 31 -34.49 28.98 31.39
N ALA A 32 -34.71 29.04 32.70
CA ALA A 32 -34.91 30.29 33.44
C ALA A 32 -33.65 31.17 33.49
N ILE A 33 -32.46 30.56 33.44
CA ILE A 33 -31.15 31.24 33.43
C ILE A 33 -30.75 31.64 31.99
N GLY A 34 -31.54 31.27 30.98
CA GLY A 34 -31.24 31.53 29.57
C GLY A 34 -30.32 30.48 28.92
N LEU A 35 -30.02 29.39 29.61
CA LEU A 35 -29.21 28.29 29.09
C LEU A 35 -30.09 27.21 28.45
N THR A 36 -29.85 26.92 27.17
CA THR A 36 -30.63 25.94 26.41
C THR A 36 -30.04 24.53 26.53
N ALA A 37 -30.67 23.69 27.36
CA ALA A 37 -30.37 22.26 27.43
C ALA A 37 -31.66 21.43 27.45
N SER A 38 -31.77 20.48 26.53
CA SER A 38 -32.91 19.55 26.51
C SER A 38 -32.85 18.57 27.69
N TYR A 39 -33.99 18.07 28.14
CA TYR A 39 -34.08 16.99 29.13
C TYR A 39 -33.20 15.78 28.79
N VAL A 40 -33.15 15.39 27.52
CA VAL A 40 -32.31 14.27 27.04
C VAL A 40 -30.83 14.57 27.25
N THR A 41 -30.42 15.81 26.99
CA THR A 41 -29.06 16.29 27.20
C THR A 41 -28.69 16.24 28.68
N VAL A 42 -29.56 16.73 29.57
CA VAL A 42 -29.37 16.69 31.03
C VAL A 42 -29.17 15.25 31.52
N CYS A 43 -30.08 14.35 31.13
CA CYS A 43 -29.98 12.92 31.49
C CYS A 43 -28.69 12.27 30.96
N ARG A 44 -28.25 12.64 29.75
CA ARG A 44 -27.00 12.14 29.16
C ARG A 44 -25.78 12.59 29.97
N VAL A 45 -25.71 13.87 30.33
CA VAL A 45 -24.60 14.45 31.11
C VAL A 45 -24.52 13.81 32.50
N ILE A 46 -25.66 13.65 33.20
CA ILE A 46 -25.69 12.99 34.52
C ILE A 46 -25.23 11.53 34.40
N LYS A 47 -25.63 10.82 33.34
CA LYS A 47 -25.21 9.44 33.09
C LYS A 47 -23.73 9.34 32.77
N GLU A 48 -23.18 10.26 31.99
CA GLU A 48 -21.72 10.36 31.72
C GLU A 48 -20.95 10.63 33.01
N PHE A 49 -21.40 11.57 33.83
CA PHE A 49 -20.76 11.89 35.12
C PHE A 49 -20.75 10.71 36.10
N LYS A 50 -21.87 9.98 36.23
CA LYS A 50 -21.92 8.76 37.06
C LYS A 50 -20.94 7.68 36.58
N LEU A 51 -20.75 7.55 35.26
CA LEU A 51 -19.79 6.60 34.69
C LEU A 51 -18.34 7.05 34.91
N GLU A 52 -18.07 8.35 34.81
CA GLU A 52 -16.77 8.96 35.14
C GLU A 52 -16.40 8.69 36.62
N GLN A 53 -17.35 8.86 37.55
CA GLN A 53 -17.18 8.56 38.98
C GLN A 53 -16.92 7.06 39.25
N GLN A 54 -17.43 6.17 38.41
CA GLN A 54 -17.16 4.73 38.47
C GLN A 54 -15.85 4.33 37.79
N GLY A 55 -15.05 5.29 37.32
CA GLY A 55 -13.79 5.04 36.61
C GLY A 55 -13.96 4.55 35.17
N VAL A 56 -15.17 4.53 34.63
CA VAL A 56 -15.46 4.05 33.27
C VAL A 56 -15.32 5.21 32.28
N ILE A 57 -14.10 5.45 31.81
CA ILE A 57 -13.82 6.43 30.76
C ILE A 57 -14.22 5.85 29.41
N LYS A 58 -15.32 6.35 28.83
CA LYS A 58 -15.69 5.97 27.45
C LYS A 58 -14.71 6.62 26.48
N PRO A 59 -14.05 5.85 25.58
CA PRO A 59 -13.25 6.44 24.54
C PRO A 59 -14.14 7.30 23.64
N VAL A 60 -13.61 8.44 23.19
CA VAL A 60 -14.29 9.30 22.22
C VAL A 60 -14.71 8.43 21.03
N LYS A 61 -16.02 8.39 20.72
CA LYS A 61 -16.53 7.69 19.54
C LYS A 61 -15.87 8.29 18.31
N ARG A 62 -14.83 7.62 17.81
CA ARG A 62 -14.33 7.86 16.46
C ARG A 62 -15.46 7.47 15.53
N LEU A 63 -15.85 8.39 14.64
CA LEU A 63 -16.67 8.01 13.50
C LEU A 63 -15.95 6.82 12.85
N GLY A 64 -16.63 5.68 12.73
CA GLY A 64 -16.10 4.56 11.96
C GLY A 64 -15.73 5.08 10.58
N ASN A 65 -14.70 4.48 9.96
CA ASN A 65 -14.32 4.82 8.59
C ASN A 65 -15.60 4.87 7.76
N GLN A 66 -15.89 6.02 7.12
CA GLN A 66 -17.04 6.13 6.22
C GLN A 66 -16.98 4.92 5.28
N ASN A 67 -18.08 4.17 5.18
CA ASN A 67 -18.21 2.90 4.45
C ASN A 67 -18.08 3.07 2.92
N LEU A 68 -17.15 3.91 2.46
CA LEU A 68 -16.80 4.06 1.07
C LEU A 68 -16.16 2.74 0.61
N PRO A 69 -16.63 2.17 -0.51
CA PRO A 69 -16.05 0.96 -1.05
C PRO A 69 -14.57 1.21 -1.33
N SER A 70 -13.71 0.39 -0.72
CA SER A 70 -12.27 0.48 -0.94
C SER A 70 -11.96 0.17 -2.39
N ALA A 71 -11.14 1.04 -3.02
CA ALA A 71 -10.60 0.80 -4.36
C ALA A 71 -9.76 -0.50 -4.44
N ARG A 72 -9.34 -1.05 -3.29
CA ARG A 72 -8.66 -2.35 -3.14
C ARG A 72 -9.64 -3.39 -2.56
N SER A 73 -10.72 -3.65 -3.28
CA SER A 73 -11.63 -4.75 -2.93
C SER A 73 -11.03 -6.10 -3.35
N ALA A 74 -11.44 -7.18 -2.69
CA ALA A 74 -10.97 -8.53 -3.01
C ALA A 74 -11.20 -8.92 -4.48
N ALA A 75 -12.33 -8.49 -5.05
CA ALA A 75 -12.65 -8.71 -6.46
C ALA A 75 -11.66 -7.99 -7.41
N VAL A 76 -11.24 -6.77 -7.07
CA VAL A 76 -10.23 -6.03 -7.86
C VAL A 76 -8.85 -6.68 -7.73
N ILE A 77 -8.48 -7.14 -6.54
CA ILE A 77 -7.22 -7.87 -6.31
C ILE A 77 -7.17 -9.12 -7.18
N ALA A 78 -8.23 -9.93 -7.19
CA ALA A 78 -8.33 -11.13 -8.02
C ALA A 78 -8.25 -10.83 -9.53
N LYS A 79 -8.82 -9.71 -9.99
CA LYS A 79 -8.67 -9.26 -11.39
C LYS A 79 -7.22 -8.89 -11.70
N VAL A 80 -6.56 -8.12 -10.84
CA VAL A 80 -5.15 -7.74 -11.02
C VAL A 80 -4.25 -8.99 -10.99
N GLU A 81 -4.52 -9.94 -10.10
CA GLU A 81 -3.80 -11.21 -9.99
C GLU A 81 -3.79 -11.97 -11.32
N LYS A 82 -4.96 -12.15 -11.95
CA LYS A 82 -5.08 -12.77 -13.28
C LYS A 82 -4.33 -12.02 -14.40
N LEU A 83 -4.12 -10.72 -14.25
CA LEU A 83 -3.36 -9.91 -15.21
C LEU A 83 -1.85 -10.02 -15.00
N VAL A 84 -1.40 -10.32 -13.79
CA VAL A 84 0.01 -10.45 -13.43
C VAL A 84 0.50 -11.90 -13.59
N PHE A 85 -0.28 -12.90 -13.19
CA PHE A 85 0.09 -14.32 -13.28
C PHE A 85 -0.26 -14.91 -14.65
N ARG A 86 0.54 -14.54 -15.65
CA ARG A 86 0.47 -15.03 -17.03
C ARG A 86 1.89 -15.13 -17.62
N PRO A 87 2.12 -15.93 -18.67
CA PRO A 87 3.45 -16.08 -19.27
C PRO A 87 4.07 -14.74 -19.69
N ASP A 88 3.26 -13.84 -20.25
CA ASP A 88 3.64 -12.47 -20.59
C ASP A 88 2.86 -11.45 -19.74
N PRO A 89 3.37 -11.10 -18.54
CA PRO A 89 2.64 -10.26 -17.60
C PRO A 89 2.43 -8.84 -18.14
N PHE A 90 1.24 -8.30 -17.90
CA PHE A 90 1.00 -6.89 -18.21
C PHE A 90 1.82 -5.98 -17.30
N SER A 91 2.28 -4.85 -17.85
CA SER A 91 2.86 -3.78 -17.05
C SER A 91 1.82 -3.11 -16.16
N ILE A 92 2.25 -2.51 -15.05
CA ILE A 92 1.36 -1.77 -14.13
C ILE A 92 0.57 -0.69 -14.86
N ARG A 93 1.16 -0.02 -15.86
CA ARG A 93 0.47 0.99 -16.69
C ARG A 93 -0.61 0.38 -17.59
N GLN A 94 -0.36 -0.79 -18.17
CA GLN A 94 -1.36 -1.47 -18.98
C GLN A 94 -2.54 -1.94 -18.11
N ILE A 95 -2.26 -2.48 -16.91
CA ILE A 95 -3.29 -2.88 -15.94
C ILE A 95 -4.12 -1.68 -15.49
N GLN A 96 -3.45 -0.55 -15.23
CA GLN A 96 -4.10 0.73 -14.89
C GLN A 96 -5.11 1.13 -15.97
N GLN A 97 -4.69 1.18 -17.24
CA GLN A 97 -5.55 1.57 -18.36
C GLN A 97 -6.71 0.59 -18.55
N LEU A 98 -6.46 -0.71 -18.40
CA LEU A 98 -7.46 -1.76 -18.63
C LEU A 98 -8.55 -1.79 -17.53
N LEU A 99 -8.16 -1.53 -16.27
CA LEU A 99 -9.09 -1.55 -15.14
C LEU A 99 -9.63 -0.18 -14.72
N GLY A 100 -9.16 0.91 -15.34
CA GLY A 100 -9.54 2.28 -14.95
C GLY A 100 -9.11 2.69 -13.54
N LEU A 101 -8.12 1.99 -12.96
CA LEU A 101 -7.64 2.25 -11.60
C LEU A 101 -6.49 3.26 -11.62
N SER A 102 -6.18 3.88 -10.48
CA SER A 102 -4.97 4.69 -10.38
C SER A 102 -3.70 3.81 -10.39
N TYR A 103 -2.61 4.33 -10.96
CA TYR A 103 -1.32 3.63 -10.99
C TYR A 103 -0.87 3.20 -9.58
N SER A 104 -1.03 4.10 -8.60
CA SER A 104 -0.65 3.87 -7.20
C SER A 104 -1.46 2.74 -6.57
N THR A 105 -2.73 2.59 -6.93
CA THR A 105 -3.58 1.50 -6.45
C THR A 105 -3.10 0.16 -6.99
N VAL A 106 -2.87 0.06 -8.30
CA VAL A 106 -2.35 -1.17 -8.91
C VAL A 106 -0.98 -1.52 -8.34
N TRP A 107 -0.09 -0.53 -8.19
CA TRP A 107 1.23 -0.74 -7.60
C TRP A 107 1.15 -1.26 -6.16
N ARG A 108 0.24 -0.72 -5.35
CA ARG A 108 0.01 -1.21 -3.97
C ARG A 108 -0.54 -2.64 -3.97
N ILE A 109 -1.47 -2.97 -4.86
CA ILE A 109 -1.99 -4.33 -4.98
C ILE A 109 -0.85 -5.30 -5.33
N VAL A 110 -0.08 -4.99 -6.37
CA VAL A 110 1.02 -5.86 -6.81
C VAL A 110 2.07 -6.03 -5.71
N ASN A 111 2.53 -4.95 -5.08
CA ASN A 111 3.65 -5.04 -4.14
C ASN A 111 3.25 -5.42 -2.71
N ARG A 112 2.07 -5.01 -2.24
CA ARG A 112 1.63 -5.25 -0.85
C ARG A 112 0.71 -6.46 -0.74
N ASP A 113 -0.32 -6.56 -1.58
CA ASP A 113 -1.30 -7.65 -1.48
C ASP A 113 -0.78 -8.94 -2.11
N LEU A 114 -0.18 -8.85 -3.31
CA LEU A 114 0.34 -10.00 -4.04
C LEU A 114 1.82 -10.30 -3.74
N ALA A 115 2.47 -9.48 -2.91
CA ALA A 115 3.91 -9.56 -2.61
C ALA A 115 4.82 -9.67 -3.85
N GLY A 116 4.35 -9.13 -4.99
CA GLY A 116 5.01 -9.24 -6.28
C GLY A 116 6.28 -8.41 -6.33
N LYS A 117 7.41 -9.05 -6.66
CA LYS A 117 8.67 -8.34 -6.93
C LYS A 117 8.89 -8.24 -8.43
N LYS A 118 8.95 -7.01 -8.94
CA LYS A 118 9.28 -6.77 -10.35
C LYS A 118 10.70 -7.29 -10.64
N ARG A 119 10.81 -8.24 -11.56
CA ARG A 119 12.08 -8.70 -12.13
C ARG A 119 12.03 -8.49 -13.64
N SER A 120 13.11 -7.97 -14.20
CA SER A 120 13.26 -7.84 -15.65
C SER A 120 14.29 -8.85 -16.14
N LYS A 121 13.93 -9.62 -17.16
CA LYS A 121 14.91 -10.41 -17.91
C LYS A 121 15.84 -9.45 -18.67
N ARG A 122 17.12 -9.78 -18.80
CA ARG A 122 18.02 -9.02 -19.70
C ARG A 122 17.53 -9.19 -21.13
N ARG A 123 17.68 -8.15 -21.95
CA ARG A 123 17.36 -8.24 -23.38
C ARG A 123 18.34 -9.23 -24.02
N THR A 124 17.82 -10.33 -24.52
CA THR A 124 18.55 -11.28 -25.36
C THR A 124 18.13 -11.11 -26.81
N HIS A 125 18.87 -11.73 -27.74
CA HIS A 125 18.47 -11.78 -29.15
C HIS A 125 17.07 -12.40 -29.27
N HIS A 126 16.21 -11.80 -30.11
CA HIS A 126 14.91 -12.37 -30.42
C HIS A 126 15.12 -13.55 -31.38
N LEU A 127 14.89 -14.77 -30.92
CA LEU A 127 15.10 -15.97 -31.72
C LEU A 127 13.92 -16.18 -32.68
N SER A 128 14.20 -16.56 -33.92
CA SER A 128 13.16 -17.03 -34.83
C SER A 128 12.63 -18.40 -34.39
N HIS A 129 11.40 -18.75 -34.80
CA HIS A 129 10.82 -20.07 -34.51
C HIS A 129 11.72 -21.22 -34.99
N GLN A 130 12.39 -21.05 -36.14
CA GLN A 130 13.34 -22.03 -36.66
C GLN A 130 14.56 -22.19 -35.74
N GLN A 131 15.14 -21.09 -35.25
CA GLN A 131 16.27 -21.14 -34.31
C GLN A 131 15.87 -21.78 -32.98
N VAL A 132 14.66 -21.53 -32.49
CA VAL A 132 14.12 -22.18 -31.29
C VAL A 132 14.01 -23.69 -31.51
N ALA A 133 13.40 -24.12 -32.63
CA ALA A 133 13.25 -25.53 -32.96
C ALA A 133 14.61 -26.24 -33.08
N GLN A 134 15.58 -25.62 -33.77
CA GLN A 134 16.93 -26.15 -33.88
C GLN A 134 17.59 -26.32 -32.51
N ARG A 135 17.47 -25.34 -31.61
CA ARG A 135 18.02 -25.44 -30.25
C ARG A 135 17.36 -26.56 -29.45
N VAL A 136 16.04 -26.68 -29.52
CA VAL A 136 15.28 -27.73 -28.82
C VAL A 136 15.71 -29.13 -29.28
N LEU A 137 16.03 -29.31 -30.57
CA LEU A 137 16.52 -30.58 -31.11
C LEU A 137 17.99 -30.85 -30.79
N THR A 138 18.86 -29.84 -30.85
CA THR A 138 20.31 -30.00 -30.73
C THR A 138 20.77 -30.11 -29.28
N VAL A 139 20.18 -29.35 -28.34
CA VAL A 139 20.64 -29.31 -26.94
C VAL A 139 20.56 -30.67 -26.25
N PRO A 140 19.46 -31.46 -26.36
CA PRO A 140 19.41 -32.80 -25.74
C PRO A 140 20.45 -33.76 -26.32
N ARG A 141 20.74 -33.67 -27.63
CA ARG A 141 21.76 -34.49 -28.29
C ARG A 141 23.15 -34.16 -27.78
N LEU A 142 23.47 -32.87 -27.67
CA LEU A 142 24.71 -32.40 -27.07
C LEU A 142 24.81 -32.87 -25.62
N LEU A 143 23.76 -32.69 -24.80
CA LEU A 143 23.74 -33.12 -23.41
C LEU A 143 24.02 -34.63 -23.26
N LYS A 144 23.40 -35.46 -24.11
CA LYS A 144 23.67 -36.90 -24.15
C LYS A 144 25.14 -37.18 -24.47
N HIS A 145 25.75 -36.42 -25.39
CA HIS A 145 27.15 -36.57 -25.74
C HIS A 145 28.11 -36.14 -24.62
N LEU A 146 27.70 -35.19 -23.76
CA LEU A 146 28.47 -34.73 -22.60
C LEU A 146 28.45 -35.70 -21.42
N THR A 147 27.54 -36.69 -21.41
CA THR A 147 27.50 -37.72 -20.37
C THR A 147 28.77 -38.57 -20.35
N GLY A 148 29.10 -39.15 -19.19
CA GLY A 148 30.33 -39.95 -19.02
C GLY A 148 31.61 -39.11 -18.92
N GLY A 149 31.52 -37.84 -18.53
CA GLY A 149 32.69 -36.99 -18.27
C GLY A 149 33.39 -36.43 -19.51
N LYS A 150 32.81 -36.64 -20.71
CA LYS A 150 33.39 -36.21 -21.99
C LYS A 150 33.53 -34.69 -22.12
N TRP A 151 32.78 -33.92 -21.34
CA TRP A 151 32.92 -32.47 -21.26
C TRP A 151 34.34 -32.01 -20.88
N ARG A 152 35.13 -32.85 -20.21
CA ARG A 152 36.53 -32.57 -19.84
C ARG A 152 37.45 -32.42 -21.05
N TYR A 153 37.07 -32.98 -22.20
CA TYR A 153 37.85 -32.95 -23.42
C TYR A 153 37.38 -31.87 -24.41
N ILE A 154 36.39 -31.06 -24.02
CA ILE A 154 35.87 -30.00 -24.88
C ILE A 154 36.67 -28.74 -24.67
N VAL A 155 37.23 -28.24 -25.77
CA VAL A 155 37.81 -26.90 -25.85
C VAL A 155 36.83 -26.02 -26.61
N SER A 156 36.35 -24.96 -25.97
CA SER A 156 35.53 -23.93 -26.60
C SER A 156 36.36 -22.67 -26.80
N ILE A 157 36.26 -22.07 -27.98
CA ILE A 157 36.90 -20.80 -28.31
C ILE A 157 35.77 -19.82 -28.63
N ASP A 158 35.85 -18.61 -28.08
CA ASP A 158 34.97 -17.51 -28.40
C ASP A 158 35.79 -16.23 -28.44
N GLU A 159 35.37 -15.28 -29.26
CA GLU A 159 36.05 -13.99 -29.42
C GLU A 159 35.33 -12.94 -28.59
N ALA A 160 36.06 -12.30 -27.69
CA ALA A 160 35.54 -11.19 -26.88
C ALA A 160 36.38 -9.93 -27.12
N TRP A 161 35.70 -8.81 -27.33
CA TRP A 161 36.36 -7.51 -27.40
C TRP A 161 36.85 -7.09 -26.00
N CYS A 162 38.16 -7.11 -25.81
CA CYS A 162 38.82 -6.60 -24.60
C CYS A 162 39.34 -5.19 -24.87
N TYR A 163 38.77 -4.21 -24.18
CA TYR A 163 39.14 -2.81 -24.35
C TYR A 163 40.12 -2.39 -23.25
N MET A 164 41.28 -1.84 -23.63
CA MET A 164 42.36 -1.45 -22.70
C MET A 164 42.04 -0.22 -21.85
N SER A 165 40.95 0.50 -22.13
CA SER A 165 40.48 1.63 -21.32
C SER A 165 39.06 1.36 -20.82
N HIS A 166 38.79 1.66 -19.54
CA HIS A 166 37.51 1.43 -18.83
C HIS A 166 36.33 2.29 -19.35
N VAL A 167 36.42 2.75 -20.59
CA VAL A 167 35.49 3.70 -21.15
C VAL A 167 35.21 3.34 -22.60
N ASN A 168 34.58 2.19 -22.76
CA ASN A 168 33.79 1.94 -23.95
C ASN A 168 32.67 2.98 -24.06
N GLY A 169 32.70 3.81 -25.10
CA GLY A 169 31.61 4.74 -25.37
C GLY A 169 30.26 4.07 -25.52
N ARG A 170 29.18 4.65 -24.98
CA ARG A 170 28.45 5.73 -25.66
C ARG A 170 28.80 7.21 -25.36
N ARG A 171 29.67 7.66 -24.44
CA ARG A 171 29.87 7.37 -23.00
C ARG A 171 28.84 8.22 -22.21
N LYS A 172 28.38 7.88 -21.00
CA LYS A 172 27.52 8.84 -20.24
C LYS A 172 27.92 9.01 -18.77
N ILE A 173 28.78 10.01 -18.58
CA ILE A 173 29.26 10.63 -17.34
C ILE A 173 30.51 9.95 -16.74
N TYR A 174 31.61 10.72 -16.73
CA TYR A 174 32.70 10.60 -15.75
C TYR A 174 32.91 11.99 -15.13
N TYR A 175 33.25 12.05 -13.84
CA TYR A 175 33.44 13.30 -13.10
C TYR A 175 34.93 13.66 -13.05
N LYS A 176 35.26 14.88 -13.49
CA LYS A 176 36.63 15.44 -13.47
C LYS A 176 36.77 16.39 -12.28
N PHE A 177 37.76 16.13 -11.42
CA PHE A 177 38.05 16.94 -10.23
C PHE A 177 39.28 17.83 -10.46
N ARG A 178 39.29 19.06 -9.92
CA ARG A 178 40.41 20.00 -10.08
C ARG A 178 41.63 19.51 -9.28
N GLY A 179 42.78 19.31 -9.93
CA GLY A 179 44.05 18.92 -9.29
C GLY A 179 44.36 17.42 -9.21
N LYS A 180 43.59 16.54 -9.87
CA LYS A 180 43.91 15.09 -9.97
C LYS A 180 43.90 14.63 -11.43
N GLN A 181 44.76 13.66 -11.74
CA GLN A 181 44.80 13.02 -13.05
C GLN A 181 43.57 12.12 -13.21
N SER A 182 42.87 12.27 -14.33
CA SER A 182 41.78 11.36 -14.70
C SER A 182 42.35 9.97 -15.01
N PRO A 183 41.62 8.89 -14.74
CA PRO A 183 41.99 7.58 -15.25
C PRO A 183 41.91 7.54 -16.78
#